data_AF-A0A355ICZ8-F1
#
_entry.id   AF-A0A355ICZ8-F1
#
_cell.length_a   1.000
_cell.length_b   1.000
_cell.length_c   1.000
_cell.angle_alpha   90.00
_cell.angle_beta   90.00
_cell.angle_gamma   90.00
#
_symmetry.space_group_name_H-M   'P 1'
#
loop_
_entity.id
_entity.type
_entity.pdbx_description
1 polymer ?
#
loop_
_entity_poly.entity_id
_entity_poly.type
_entity_poly.pdbx_seq_one_letter_code
_entity_poly.pdbx_strand_id
1 'polypeptide(L)' 'YGKQQMRDLEATIDKTDCDLVISATPIDITRVIKVKKPMLRVGYELQEIGTPNLKQIIEKFFNK' A
#
# COMPACT_ATOMS: atom_id res chain seq x y z
N TYR A 1 2.28 -6.06 -12.08
CA TYR A 1 2.66 -7.42 -11.63
C TYR A 1 2.56 -8.39 -12.78
N GLY A 2 3.50 -9.33 -12.89
CA GLY A 2 3.39 -10.43 -13.85
C GLY A 2 2.36 -11.48 -13.40
N LYS A 3 1.84 -12.29 -14.32
CA LYS A 3 0.86 -13.36 -14.00
C LYS A 3 1.36 -14.32 -12.92
N GLN A 4 2.64 -14.63 -12.92
CA GLN A 4 3.23 -15.53 -11.92
C GLN A 4 3.24 -14.90 -10.52
N GLN A 5 3.70 -13.65 -10.41
CA GLN A 5 3.71 -12.91 -9.14
C GLN A 5 2.32 -12.80 -8.50
N MET A 6 1.28 -12.61 -9.32
CA MET A 6 -0.10 -12.55 -8.82
C MET A 6 -0.53 -13.90 -8.22
N ARG A 7 -0.25 -15.01 -8.92
CA ARG A 7 -0.58 -16.36 -8.42
C ARG A 7 0.17 -16.74 -7.15
N ASP A 8 1.44 -16.39 -7.07
CA ASP A 8 2.26 -16.68 -5.88
C ASP A 8 1.75 -15.90 -4.67
N LEU A 9 1.33 -14.65 -4.87
CA LEU A 9 0.72 -13.83 -3.82
C LEU A 9 -0.64 -14.39 -3.37
N GLU A 10 -1.52 -14.78 -4.31
CA GLU A 10 -2.81 -15.40 -4.00
C GLU A 10 -2.63 -16.67 -3.15
N ALA A 11 -1.75 -17.57 -3.58
CA ALA A 11 -1.46 -18.81 -2.87
C ALA A 11 -0.84 -18.57 -1.48
N THR A 12 -0.03 -17.52 -1.34
CA THR A 12 0.55 -17.13 -0.05
C THR A 12 -0.54 -16.66 0.91
N ILE A 13 -1.39 -15.72 0.47
CA ILE A 13 -2.48 -15.18 1.29
C ILE A 13 -3.45 -16.30 1.72
N ASP A 14 -3.84 -17.18 0.80
CA ASP A 14 -4.77 -18.27 1.10
C ASP A 14 -4.18 -19.29 2.11
N LYS A 15 -2.85 -19.42 2.21
CA LYS A 15 -2.18 -20.31 3.18
C LYS A 15 -1.90 -19.66 4.54
N THR A 16 -1.87 -18.33 4.64
CA THR A 16 -1.57 -17.61 5.89
C THR A 16 -2.67 -17.81 6.93
N ASP A 17 -2.39 -18.34 8.12
CA ASP A 17 -3.43 -18.49 9.15
C ASP A 17 -3.90 -17.12 9.69
N CYS A 18 -5.03 -16.61 9.17
CA CYS A 18 -5.60 -15.32 9.54
C CYS A 18 -7.09 -15.22 9.14
N ASP A 19 -7.84 -14.41 9.90
CA ASP A 19 -9.27 -14.18 9.67
C ASP A 19 -9.55 -13.02 8.69
N LEU A 20 -8.61 -12.08 8.56
CA LEU A 20 -8.75 -10.87 7.74
C LEU A 20 -7.41 -10.43 7.14
N VAL A 21 -7.44 -10.02 5.87
CA VAL A 21 -6.30 -9.42 5.17
C VAL A 21 -6.47 -7.91 5.09
N ILE A 22 -5.48 -7.14 5.55
CA ILE A 22 -5.45 -5.68 5.37
C ILE A 22 -4.64 -5.34 4.12
N SER A 23 -5.32 -4.79 3.11
CA SER A 23 -4.70 -4.28 1.89
C SER A 23 -4.32 -2.82 2.07
N ALA A 24 -3.06 -2.59 2.43
CA ALA A 24 -2.44 -1.27 2.55
C ALA A 24 -1.59 -0.94 1.31
N THR A 25 -2.15 -1.11 0.11
CA THR A 25 -1.51 -0.71 -1.14
C THR A 25 -2.18 0.56 -1.71
N PRO A 26 -1.43 1.49 -2.34
CA PRO A 26 -2.04 2.68 -2.96
C PRO A 26 -3.10 2.32 -4.01
N ILE A 27 -2.82 1.29 -4.80
CA ILE A 27 -3.78 0.72 -5.75
C ILE A 27 -4.75 -0.23 -5.04
N ASP A 28 -5.94 -0.39 -5.61
CA ASP A 28 -6.84 -1.45 -5.19
C ASP A 28 -6.40 -2.81 -5.76
N ILE A 29 -5.65 -3.57 -4.97
CA ILE A 29 -5.10 -4.87 -5.39
C ILE A 29 -6.20 -5.93 -5.61
N THR A 30 -7.40 -5.75 -5.04
CA THR A 30 -8.53 -6.68 -5.23
C THR A 30 -8.99 -6.74 -6.69
N ARG A 31 -8.62 -5.74 -7.51
CA ARG A 31 -8.89 -5.71 -8.96
C ARG A 31 -7.96 -6.62 -9.76
N VAL A 32 -6.85 -7.07 -9.18
CA VAL A 32 -5.82 -7.85 -9.89
C VAL A 32 -5.55 -9.23 -9.28
N ILE A 33 -5.94 -9.47 -8.04
CA ILE A 33 -5.84 -10.80 -7.39
C ILE A 33 -7.20 -11.24 -6.83
N LYS A 34 -7.39 -12.56 -6.74
CA LYS A 34 -8.56 -13.19 -6.10
C LYS A 34 -8.08 -14.14 -5.01
N VAL A 35 -8.51 -13.87 -3.78
CA VAL A 35 -8.22 -14.69 -2.59
C VAL A 35 -9.52 -15.13 -1.93
N LYS A 36 -9.45 -16.19 -1.13
CA LYS A 36 -10.63 -16.76 -0.46
C LYS A 36 -10.97 -16.04 0.85
N LYS A 37 -10.01 -15.30 1.40
CA LYS A 37 -10.13 -14.66 2.71
C LYS A 37 -10.74 -13.26 2.60
N PRO A 38 -11.51 -12.82 3.62
CA PRO A 38 -11.97 -11.44 3.70
C PRO A 38 -10.80 -10.47 3.58
N MET A 39 -11.00 -9.37 2.84
CA MET A 39 -9.98 -8.35 2.64
C MET A 39 -10.56 -6.96 2.86
N LEU A 40 -9.88 -6.16 3.68
CA LEU A 40 -10.20 -4.76 3.94
C LEU A 40 -9.12 -3.87 3.34
N ARG A 41 -9.52 -2.93 2.48
CA ARG A 41 -8.61 -1.91 1.95
C ARG A 41 -8.49 -0.75 2.92
N VAL A 42 -7.26 -0.30 3.16
CA VAL A 42 -6.96 0.88 3.99
C VAL A 42 -6.13 1.89 3.20
N GLY A 43 -6.40 3.17 3.45
CA GLY A 43 -5.59 4.27 2.96
C GLY A 43 -4.56 4.70 4.01
N TYR A 44 -3.42 5.21 3.55
CA TYR A 44 -2.43 5.86 4.38
C TYR A 44 -1.77 6.97 3.57
N GLU A 45 -1.24 7.96 4.28
CA GLU A 45 -0.53 9.08 3.69
C GLU A 45 0.85 9.19 4.35
N LEU A 46 1.82 9.71 3.59
CA LEU A 46 3.14 9.99 4.14
C LEU A 46 3.02 11.13 5.15
N GLN A 47 3.47 10.88 6.37
CA GLN A 47 3.63 11.91 7.38
C GLN A 47 5.14 12.18 7.58
N GLU A 48 5.61 13.33 7.13
CA GLU A 48 6.98 13.76 7.40
C GLU A 48 7.13 14.13 8.89
N ILE A 49 8.09 13.50 9.56
CA ILE A 49 8.40 13.75 10.97
C ILE A 49 9.65 14.62 11.04
N GLY A 50 9.53 15.79 11.68
CA GLY A 50 10.64 16.71 11.90
C GLY A 50 10.67 17.91 10.96
N THR A 51 11.60 18.84 11.22
CA THR A 51 11.76 20.10 10.48
C THR A 51 13.25 20.39 10.20
N PRO A 52 13.58 21.02 9.06
CA PRO A 52 12.66 21.46 8.01
C PRO A 52 12.20 20.29 7.12
N ASN A 53 10.91 20.29 6.76
CA ASN A 53 10.32 19.29 5.86
C ASN A 53 10.44 19.71 4.38
N LEU A 54 10.15 18.80 3.44
CA LEU A 54 10.33 19.07 2.01
C LEU A 54 9.57 20.31 1.54
N LYS A 55 8.33 20.49 2.02
CA LYS A 55 7.51 21.67 1.75
C LYS A 55 8.21 22.96 2.17
N GLN A 56 8.77 23.00 3.38
CA GLN A 56 9.49 24.17 3.90
C GLN A 56 10.77 24.47 3.11
N ILE A 57 11.48 23.45 2.62
CA ILE A 57 12.66 23.64 1.78
C ILE A 57 12.25 24.24 0.43
N ILE A 58 11.19 23.71 -0.18
CA ILE A 58 10.65 24.20 -1.45
C ILE A 58 10.15 25.66 -1.31
N GLU A 59 9.40 25.97 -0.25
CA GLU A 59 8.92 27.34 0.03
C GLU A 59 10.08 28.32 0.18
N LYS A 60 11.15 27.95 0.92
CA LYS A 60 12.35 28.79 1.04
C LYS A 60 13.07 28.99 -0.29
N PHE A 61 13.05 28.00 -1.17
CA PHE A 61 13.70 28.08 -2.47
C PHE A 61 12.94 29.00 -3.44
N PHE A 62 11.60 28.99 -3.41
CA PHE A 62 10.76 29.78 -4.31
C PHE A 62 10.37 31.17 -3.77
N ASN A 63 10.41 31.42 -2.47
CA ASN A 63 10.18 32.76 -1.89
C ASN A 63 11.41 33.69 -2.03
N LYS A 64 11.78 33.99 -3.27
CA LYS A 64 12.62 35.16 -3.60
C LYS A 64 11.81 36.44 -3.55
#